data_AF-A0A7J8G1U4-F1
#
_entry.id   AF-A0A7J8G1U4-F1
#
_cell.length_a   1.000
_cell.length_b   1.000
_cell.length_c   1.000
_cell.angle_alpha   90.00
_cell.angle_beta   90.00
_cell.angle_gamma   90.00
#
_symmetry.space_group_name_H-M   'P 1'
#
loop_
_entity.id
_entity.type
_entity.pdbx_description
1 polymer ?
#
loop_
_entity_poly.entity_id
_entity_poly.type
_entity_poly.pdbx_seq_one_letter_code
_entity_poly.pdbx_strand_id
1 'polypeptide(L)'
;MGKDFRYYFQHPWSRMIVAYLVIFFNFLIFAEDPVSHSQTEANVIVVGNCFSFVTNKYPRGVVWRILKVLLWLLAILIGLIAGKFLFHQRLFGQLLRLKMFREDHGSWMTMFFSTILFLFIFSHIYNMILLMDGNMGAYVITDYMGIRNESFMKLAAVGTWMGDFVTAWMVTDMMLQDKPYPDWGKSARAFWKKGNVRIILFWTGNSHISWATLMSISLACIRRTCNSRSLSSRRSSRRNIAFT
;
A
#
# COMPACT_ATOMS: atom_id res chain seq x y z
N MET A 1 -14.73 -38.42 -18.48
CA MET A 1 -15.18 -37.07 -18.06
C MET A 1 -14.64 -36.07 -19.07
N GLY A 2 -15.52 -35.36 -19.78
CA GLY A 2 -15.10 -34.30 -20.70
C GLY A 2 -14.32 -33.22 -19.94
N LYS A 3 -13.28 -32.65 -20.56
CA LYS A 3 -12.52 -31.55 -19.96
C LYS A 3 -13.39 -30.30 -19.98
N ASP A 4 -14.16 -30.09 -18.92
CA ASP A 4 -14.96 -28.88 -18.75
C ASP A 4 -14.07 -27.63 -18.77
N PHE A 5 -14.61 -26.49 -19.20
CA PHE A 5 -13.92 -25.19 -19.20
C PHE A 5 -13.23 -24.86 -17.86
N ARG A 6 -13.82 -25.34 -16.75
CA ARG A 6 -13.28 -25.23 -15.39
C ARG A 6 -11.90 -25.88 -15.24
N TYR A 7 -11.65 -27.00 -15.92
CA TYR A 7 -10.36 -27.69 -15.89
C TYR A 7 -9.25 -26.85 -16.53
N TYR A 8 -9.54 -26.19 -17.64
CA TYR A 8 -8.59 -25.30 -18.31
C TYR A 8 -8.31 -24.03 -17.49
N PHE A 9 -9.35 -23.45 -16.88
CA PHE A 9 -9.20 -22.25 -16.06
C PHE A 9 -8.47 -22.53 -14.74
N GLN A 10 -8.66 -23.71 -14.16
CA GLN A 10 -7.99 -24.17 -12.94
C GLN A 10 -6.55 -24.65 -13.18
N HIS A 11 -6.12 -24.75 -14.44
CA HIS A 11 -4.79 -25.22 -14.77
C HIS A 11 -3.71 -24.28 -14.19
N PRO A 12 -2.63 -24.79 -13.56
CA PRO A 12 -1.60 -23.98 -12.91
C PRO A 12 -0.99 -22.88 -13.81
N TRP A 13 -0.73 -23.20 -15.08
CA TRP A 13 -0.28 -22.21 -16.08
C TRP A 13 -1.24 -21.03 -16.24
N SER A 14 -2.55 -21.29 -16.37
CA SER A 14 -3.55 -20.23 -16.52
C SER A 14 -3.53 -19.29 -15.32
N ARG A 15 -3.50 -19.86 -14.11
CA ARG A 15 -3.48 -19.09 -12.85
C ARG A 15 -2.23 -18.24 -12.70
N MET A 16 -1.06 -18.79 -13.04
CA MET A 16 0.19 -18.02 -13.05
C MET A 16 0.13 -16.89 -14.08
N ILE A 17 -0.30 -17.18 -15.31
CA ILE A 17 -0.40 -16.17 -16.39
C ILE A 17 -1.30 -15.02 -15.95
N VAL A 18 -2.48 -15.31 -15.39
CA VAL A 18 -3.40 -14.27 -14.89
C VAL A 18 -2.75 -13.45 -13.78
N ALA A 19 -2.07 -14.08 -12.82
CA ALA A 19 -1.42 -13.36 -11.72
C ALA A 19 -0.32 -12.40 -12.22
N TYR A 20 0.51 -12.82 -13.18
CA TYR A 20 1.54 -11.96 -13.77
C TYR A 20 0.98 -10.91 -14.73
N LEU A 21 -0.12 -11.19 -15.44
CA LEU A 21 -0.82 -10.20 -16.27
C LEU A 21 -1.43 -9.09 -15.43
N VAL A 22 -1.97 -9.39 -14.24
CA VAL A 22 -2.48 -8.36 -13.32
C VAL A 22 -1.36 -7.40 -12.91
N ILE A 23 -0.17 -7.90 -12.57
CA ILE A 23 1.00 -7.05 -12.29
C ILE A 23 1.30 -6.13 -13.48
N PHE A 24 1.29 -6.68 -14.70
CA PHE A 24 1.56 -5.90 -15.91
C PHE A 24 0.50 -4.81 -16.15
N PHE A 25 -0.79 -5.12 -15.98
CA PHE A 25 -1.84 -4.12 -16.14
C PHE A 25 -1.81 -3.06 -15.04
N ASN A 26 -1.49 -3.42 -13.80
CA ASN A 26 -1.29 -2.45 -12.72
C ASN A 26 -0.13 -1.49 -13.03
N PHE A 27 0.94 -1.96 -13.69
CA PHE A 27 1.99 -1.07 -14.20
C PHE A 27 1.49 -0.13 -15.29
N LEU A 28 0.76 -0.67 -16.27
CA LEU A 28 0.28 0.10 -17.41
C LEU A 28 -0.63 1.25 -16.94
N ILE A 29 -1.56 0.94 -16.02
CA ILE A 29 -2.44 1.94 -15.40
C ILE A 29 -1.62 3.02 -14.70
N PHE A 30 -0.61 2.63 -13.92
CA PHE A 30 0.24 3.60 -13.23
C PHE A 30 1.08 4.47 -14.18
N ALA A 31 1.56 3.90 -15.29
CA ALA A 31 2.34 4.62 -16.29
C ALA A 31 1.49 5.61 -17.10
N GLU A 32 0.21 5.30 -17.32
CA GLU A 32 -0.73 6.14 -18.06
C GLU A 32 -1.37 7.24 -17.19
N ASP A 33 -1.50 7.02 -15.87
CA ASP A 33 -2.21 7.94 -14.98
C ASP A 33 -1.51 9.32 -14.88
N PRO A 34 -2.15 10.42 -15.37
CA PRO A 34 -1.58 11.76 -15.32
C PRO A 34 -1.50 12.35 -13.91
N VAL A 35 -2.25 11.81 -12.93
CA VAL A 35 -2.24 12.26 -11.52
C VAL A 35 -0.88 12.00 -10.87
N SER A 36 -0.18 10.96 -11.31
CA SER A 36 1.20 10.65 -10.90
C SER A 36 2.19 11.80 -11.15
N HIS A 37 1.84 12.73 -12.04
CA HIS A 37 2.66 13.90 -12.38
C HIS A 37 2.18 15.21 -11.76
N SER A 38 1.07 15.22 -11.04
CA SER A 38 0.50 16.43 -10.44
C SER A 38 1.30 16.93 -9.23
N GLN A 39 1.52 18.24 -9.18
CA GLN A 39 2.14 18.94 -8.05
C GLN A 39 1.13 19.40 -6.99
N THR A 40 -0.16 19.10 -7.18
CA THR A 40 -1.19 19.40 -6.18
C THR A 40 -0.98 18.56 -4.93
N GLU A 41 -1.38 19.08 -3.78
CA GLU A 41 -1.34 18.32 -2.53
C GLU A 41 -2.24 17.09 -2.61
N ALA A 42 -1.76 15.99 -2.04
CA ALA A 42 -2.50 14.74 -2.02
C ALA A 42 -3.68 14.84 -1.06
N ASN A 43 -4.88 14.72 -1.63
CA ASN A 43 -6.12 14.52 -0.91
C ASN A 43 -6.57 13.08 -1.13
N VAL A 44 -6.43 12.27 -0.08
CA VAL A 44 -7.00 10.93 -0.04
C VAL A 44 -7.91 10.87 1.16
N ILE A 45 -9.20 10.75 0.88
CA ILE A 45 -10.25 10.65 1.88
C ILE A 45 -9.90 9.50 2.85
N VAL A 46 -10.07 9.72 4.16
CA VAL A 46 -9.69 8.80 5.25
C VAL A 46 -8.18 8.69 5.49
N VAL A 47 -7.40 8.29 4.48
CA VAL A 47 -5.96 8.01 4.66
C VAL A 47 -5.17 9.29 4.90
N GLY A 48 -5.51 10.38 4.20
CA GLY A 48 -4.91 11.70 4.39
C GLY A 48 -5.18 12.25 5.79
N ASN A 49 -6.38 12.03 6.32
CA ASN A 49 -6.74 12.44 7.68
C ASN A 49 -5.96 11.64 8.74
N CYS A 50 -5.89 10.31 8.61
CA CYS A 50 -5.08 9.46 9.50
C CYS A 50 -3.58 9.81 9.45
N PHE A 51 -3.04 10.05 8.26
CA PHE A 51 -1.63 10.42 8.11
C PHE A 51 -1.36 11.82 8.67
N SER A 52 -2.20 12.82 8.37
CA SER A 52 -2.06 14.15 8.93
C SER A 52 -2.27 14.19 10.45
N PHE A 53 -3.00 13.21 11.01
CA PHE A 53 -3.12 13.03 12.45
C PHE A 53 -1.84 12.46 13.09
N VAL A 54 -1.10 11.60 12.39
CA VAL A 54 0.11 10.98 12.94
C VAL A 54 1.38 11.79 12.66
N THR A 55 1.52 12.39 11.48
CA THR A 55 2.82 12.93 11.01
C THR A 55 2.86 14.44 10.84
N ASN A 56 1.73 15.10 10.53
CA ASN A 56 1.70 16.53 10.18
C ASN A 56 0.92 17.39 11.17
N LYS A 57 0.98 18.72 11.02
CA LYS A 57 0.23 19.71 11.81
C LYS A 57 0.34 19.52 13.34
N TYR A 58 1.57 19.51 13.87
CA TYR A 58 1.79 19.53 15.31
C TYR A 58 1.67 20.97 15.84
N PRO A 59 0.73 21.26 16.75
CA PRO A 59 0.59 22.59 17.34
C PRO A 59 1.82 22.98 18.17
N ARG A 60 2.11 24.28 18.26
CA ARG A 60 3.32 24.78 18.95
C ARG A 60 3.30 24.54 20.46
N GLY A 61 2.13 24.44 21.09
CA GLY A 61 2.00 24.14 22.52
C GLY A 61 2.42 22.71 22.87
N VAL A 62 3.23 22.54 23.92
CA VAL A 62 3.74 21.23 24.37
C VAL A 62 2.58 20.31 24.80
N VAL A 63 1.59 20.85 25.51
CA VAL A 63 0.39 20.12 25.96
C VAL A 63 -0.36 19.52 24.78
N TRP A 64 -0.58 20.30 23.72
CA TRP A 64 -1.29 19.85 22.53
C TRP A 64 -0.54 18.79 21.71
N ARG A 65 0.80 18.81 21.74
CA ARG A 65 1.63 17.75 21.14
C ARG A 65 1.50 16.45 21.92
N ILE A 66 1.58 16.50 23.24
CA ILE A 66 1.42 15.33 24.11
C ILE A 66 0.00 14.75 23.95
N LEU A 67 -1.02 15.61 23.95
CA LEU A 67 -2.41 15.20 23.74
C LEU A 67 -2.58 14.47 22.40
N LYS A 68 -2.06 15.05 21.31
CA LYS A 68 -2.12 14.44 19.99
C LYS A 68 -1.43 13.06 19.97
N VAL A 69 -0.24 12.96 20.58
CA VAL A 69 0.51 11.70 20.68
C VAL A 69 -0.26 10.64 21.46
N LEU A 70 -0.84 11.03 22.59
CA LEU A 70 -1.64 10.15 23.41
C LEU A 70 -2.90 9.67 22.68
N LEU A 71 -3.62 10.54 21.97
CA LEU A 71 -4.81 10.13 21.23
C LEU A 71 -4.51 9.15 20.10
N TRP A 72 -3.47 9.37 19.29
CA TRP A 72 -3.17 8.42 18.21
C TRP A 72 -2.63 7.08 18.74
N LEU A 73 -1.87 7.08 19.85
CA LEU A 73 -1.46 5.84 20.52
C LEU A 73 -2.65 5.06 21.09
N LEU A 74 -3.60 5.75 21.73
CA LEU A 74 -4.84 5.13 22.22
C LEU A 74 -5.68 4.59 21.07
N ALA A 75 -5.77 5.32 19.96
CA ALA A 75 -6.49 4.87 18.77
C ALA A 75 -5.90 3.57 18.20
N ILE A 76 -4.57 3.44 18.15
CA ILE A 76 -3.90 2.19 17.73
C ILE A 76 -4.21 1.07 18.73
N LEU A 77 -4.07 1.32 20.03
CA LEU A 77 -4.32 0.29 21.05
C LEU A 77 -5.76 -0.22 21.01
N ILE A 78 -6.73 0.69 21.01
CA ILE A 78 -8.16 0.37 20.92
C ILE A 78 -8.45 -0.32 19.59
N GLY A 79 -7.87 0.16 18.49
CA GLY A 79 -8.02 -0.43 17.16
C GLY A 79 -7.53 -1.86 17.06
N LEU A 80 -6.40 -2.20 17.70
CA LEU A 80 -5.87 -3.57 17.76
C LEU A 80 -6.78 -4.48 18.59
N ILE A 81 -7.19 -4.02 19.79
CA ILE A 81 -8.05 -4.79 20.70
C ILE A 81 -9.42 -5.03 20.04
N ALA A 82 -10.04 -3.99 19.49
CA ALA A 82 -11.31 -4.08 18.78
C ALA A 82 -11.20 -4.95 17.52
N GLY A 83 -10.09 -4.85 16.78
CA GLY A 83 -9.81 -5.72 15.63
C GLY A 83 -9.85 -7.20 16.00
N LYS A 84 -9.17 -7.57 17.08
CA LYS A 84 -9.10 -8.96 17.54
C LYS A 84 -10.41 -9.45 18.16
N PHE A 85 -11.07 -8.66 18.99
CA PHE A 85 -12.26 -9.13 19.72
C PHE A 85 -13.58 -8.88 18.96
N LEU A 86 -13.81 -7.67 18.43
CA LEU A 86 -15.08 -7.35 17.77
C LEU A 86 -15.13 -7.90 16.35
N PHE A 87 -14.10 -7.64 15.54
CA PHE A 87 -14.13 -8.05 14.14
C PHE A 87 -13.79 -9.53 13.98
N HIS A 88 -12.64 -9.97 14.50
CA HIS A 88 -12.20 -11.35 14.28
C HIS A 88 -13.09 -12.38 14.99
N GLN A 89 -13.30 -12.25 16.31
CA GLN A 89 -14.08 -13.25 17.06
C GLN A 89 -15.60 -13.12 16.89
N ARG A 90 -16.14 -11.89 17.02
CA ARG A 90 -17.60 -11.69 17.03
C ARG A 90 -18.21 -11.59 15.63
N LEU A 91 -17.66 -10.77 14.74
CA LEU A 91 -18.21 -10.57 13.40
C LEU A 91 -17.91 -11.76 12.46
N PHE A 92 -16.65 -12.15 12.34
CA PHE A 92 -16.25 -13.20 11.39
C PHE A 92 -16.40 -14.62 11.95
N GLY A 93 -16.13 -14.81 13.24
CA GLY A 93 -16.24 -16.10 13.92
C GLY A 93 -17.69 -16.52 14.24
N GLN A 94 -18.47 -15.64 14.87
CA GLN A 94 -19.82 -16.00 15.36
C GLN A 94 -20.94 -15.67 14.37
N LEU A 95 -20.94 -14.48 13.76
CA LEU A 95 -22.01 -14.03 12.86
C LEU A 95 -21.89 -14.66 11.45
N LEU A 96 -20.72 -14.55 10.82
CA LEU A 96 -20.52 -15.02 9.44
C LEU A 96 -20.04 -16.49 9.37
N ARG A 97 -19.64 -17.09 10.50
CA ARG A 97 -19.13 -18.48 10.63
C ARG A 97 -18.18 -18.87 9.50
N LEU A 98 -17.31 -17.94 9.09
CA LEU A 98 -16.42 -18.18 7.96
C LEU A 98 -15.33 -19.17 8.39
N LYS A 99 -15.28 -20.31 7.71
CA LYS A 99 -14.29 -21.37 7.94
C LYS A 99 -12.84 -20.86 7.84
N MET A 100 -12.63 -19.74 7.16
CA MET A 100 -11.34 -19.06 6.97
C MET A 100 -10.78 -18.37 8.24
N PHE A 101 -11.62 -17.97 9.20
CA PHE A 101 -11.19 -17.28 10.43
C PHE A 101 -11.16 -18.18 11.67
N ARG A 102 -11.28 -19.48 11.46
CA ARG A 102 -11.12 -20.49 12.50
C ARG A 102 -9.62 -20.65 12.75
N GLU A 103 -9.18 -20.65 14.01
CA GLU A 103 -7.76 -20.77 14.43
C GLU A 103 -6.88 -19.50 14.23
N ASP A 104 -7.43 -18.29 14.43
CA ASP A 104 -6.71 -16.99 14.37
C ASP A 104 -6.06 -16.64 13.00
N HIS A 105 -6.29 -17.44 11.97
CA HIS A 105 -5.85 -17.15 10.60
C HIS A 105 -6.49 -15.86 10.06
N GLY A 106 -5.67 -14.95 9.52
CA GLY A 106 -6.13 -13.67 8.97
C GLY A 106 -6.43 -12.57 10.01
N SER A 107 -6.23 -12.84 11.30
CA SER A 107 -6.45 -11.87 12.39
C SER A 107 -5.61 -10.59 12.23
N TRP A 108 -4.38 -10.72 11.72
CA TRP A 108 -3.48 -9.59 11.47
C TRP A 108 -4.06 -8.58 10.47
N MET A 109 -4.68 -9.05 9.38
CA MET A 109 -5.29 -8.18 8.39
C MET A 109 -6.52 -7.45 8.97
N THR A 110 -7.33 -8.14 9.77
CA THR A 110 -8.47 -7.51 10.45
C THR A 110 -8.05 -6.47 11.47
N MET A 111 -6.95 -6.71 12.20
CA MET A 111 -6.35 -5.74 13.13
C MET A 111 -5.78 -4.51 12.41
N PHE A 112 -5.20 -4.70 11.22
CA PHE A 112 -4.71 -3.60 10.41
C PHE A 112 -5.85 -2.69 9.91
N PHE A 113 -6.92 -3.25 9.36
CA PHE A 113 -8.04 -2.42 8.90
C PHE A 113 -8.81 -1.77 10.04
N SER A 114 -8.97 -2.45 11.18
CA SER A 114 -9.63 -1.85 12.34
C SER A 114 -8.83 -0.68 12.91
N THR A 115 -7.50 -0.77 12.98
CA THR A 115 -6.66 0.36 13.45
C THR A 115 -6.80 1.59 12.57
N ILE A 116 -6.88 1.43 11.24
CA ILE A 116 -7.14 2.55 10.32
C ILE A 116 -8.49 3.22 10.61
N LEU A 117 -9.54 2.42 10.83
CA LEU A 117 -10.87 2.95 11.17
C LEU A 117 -10.87 3.70 12.50
N PHE A 118 -10.24 3.15 13.54
CA PHE A 118 -10.16 3.82 14.84
C PHE A 118 -9.30 5.10 14.79
N LEU A 119 -8.20 5.11 14.03
CA LEU A 119 -7.43 6.33 13.78
C LEU A 119 -8.27 7.42 13.11
N PHE A 120 -9.12 7.04 12.15
CA PHE A 120 -10.02 7.98 11.48
C PHE A 120 -11.06 8.59 12.43
N ILE A 121 -11.67 7.77 13.27
CA ILE A 121 -12.64 8.21 14.29
C ILE A 121 -11.96 9.14 15.30
N PHE A 122 -10.80 8.75 15.84
CA PHE A 122 -10.04 9.56 16.79
C PHE A 122 -9.53 10.86 16.19
N SER A 123 -9.20 10.88 14.90
CA SER A 123 -8.86 12.10 14.18
C SER A 123 -10.03 13.09 14.12
N HIS A 124 -11.27 12.60 13.94
CA HIS A 124 -12.47 13.45 14.02
C HIS A 124 -12.74 13.94 15.44
N ILE A 125 -12.55 13.09 16.45
CA ILE A 125 -12.68 13.48 17.87
C ILE A 125 -11.65 14.57 18.21
N TYR A 126 -10.41 14.43 17.75
CA TYR A 126 -9.38 15.46 17.94
C TYR A 126 -9.76 16.79 17.26
N ASN A 127 -10.29 16.74 16.04
CA ASN A 127 -10.77 17.94 15.36
C ASN A 127 -11.91 18.63 16.13
N MET A 128 -12.84 17.86 16.72
CA MET A 128 -13.92 18.41 17.56
C MET A 128 -13.37 19.09 18.82
N ILE A 129 -12.40 18.48 19.50
CA ILE A 129 -11.73 19.06 20.69
C ILE A 129 -11.02 20.36 20.31
N LEU A 130 -10.39 20.42 19.13
CA LEU A 130 -9.64 21.57 18.67
C LEU A 130 -10.55 22.74 18.21
N LEU A 131 -11.76 22.43 17.73
CA LEU A 131 -12.78 23.43 17.39
C LEU A 131 -13.42 24.06 18.63
N MET A 132 -13.51 23.34 19.75
CA MET A 132 -14.01 23.87 21.03
C MET A 132 -13.10 24.96 21.62
N ASP A 133 -11.80 24.94 21.32
CA ASP A 133 -10.81 25.94 21.78
C ASP A 133 -10.84 27.24 20.96
N GLY A 134 -11.52 27.26 19.80
CA GLY A 134 -11.84 28.46 19.00
C GLY A 134 -10.67 29.17 18.29
N ASN A 135 -9.42 29.04 18.77
CA ASN A 135 -8.26 29.82 18.31
C ASN A 135 -7.24 29.01 17.47
N MET A 136 -7.55 27.75 17.15
CA MET A 136 -6.60 26.79 16.57
C MET A 136 -6.98 26.31 15.16
N GLY A 137 -7.84 27.03 14.43
CA GLY A 137 -8.35 26.61 13.09
C GLY A 137 -7.28 26.20 12.07
N ALA A 138 -6.06 26.74 12.16
CA ALA A 138 -4.93 26.38 11.30
C ALA A 138 -4.40 24.94 11.50
N TYR A 139 -4.70 24.31 12.64
CA TYR A 139 -4.24 22.95 12.98
C TYR A 139 -5.31 21.88 12.79
N VAL A 140 -6.49 22.24 12.29
CA VAL A 140 -7.55 21.28 11.95
C VAL A 140 -7.00 20.26 10.97
N ILE A 141 -7.17 18.98 11.30
CA ILE A 141 -6.72 17.87 10.48
C ILE A 141 -7.69 17.76 9.31
N THR A 142 -7.14 17.75 8.12
CA THR A 142 -7.89 17.74 6.86
C THR A 142 -7.40 16.55 6.03
N ASP A 143 -8.17 16.15 5.00
CA ASP A 143 -7.76 15.07 4.09
C ASP A 143 -6.48 15.38 3.28
N TYR A 144 -5.99 16.62 3.34
CA TYR A 144 -4.70 17.03 2.81
C TYR A 144 -3.54 16.45 3.62
N MET A 145 -2.82 15.51 3.00
CA MET A 145 -1.73 14.76 3.61
C MET A 145 -0.47 15.62 3.83
N GLY A 146 -0.36 16.80 3.22
CA GLY A 146 0.85 17.65 3.22
C GLY A 146 2.00 17.08 2.36
N ILE A 147 1.75 15.99 1.64
CA ILE A 147 2.64 15.37 0.67
C ILE A 147 2.09 15.65 -0.74
N ARG A 148 2.97 15.91 -1.70
CA ARG A 148 2.57 16.11 -3.11
C ARG A 148 1.98 14.82 -3.69
N ASN A 149 0.94 14.94 -4.52
CA ASN A 149 0.31 13.80 -5.22
C ASN A 149 1.33 12.91 -5.92
N GLU A 150 2.33 13.48 -6.59
CA GLU A 150 3.40 12.71 -7.22
C GLU A 150 4.13 11.77 -6.24
N SER A 151 4.51 12.25 -5.06
CA SER A 151 5.23 11.45 -4.07
C SER A 151 4.32 10.39 -3.46
N PHE A 152 3.07 10.74 -3.21
CA PHE A 152 2.06 9.81 -2.69
C PHE A 152 1.76 8.70 -3.70
N MET A 153 1.53 9.03 -4.96
CA MET A 153 1.24 8.06 -6.03
C MET A 153 2.43 7.13 -6.27
N LYS A 154 3.67 7.64 -6.21
CA LYS A 154 4.87 6.80 -6.26
C LYS A 154 4.93 5.82 -5.10
N LEU A 155 4.68 6.28 -3.87
CA LEU A 155 4.67 5.41 -2.69
C LEU A 155 3.56 4.34 -2.78
N ALA A 156 2.36 4.74 -3.20
CA ALA A 156 1.24 3.84 -3.42
C ALA A 156 1.57 2.80 -4.49
N ALA A 157 2.21 3.19 -5.60
CA ALA A 157 2.65 2.27 -6.63
C ALA A 157 3.69 1.26 -6.12
N VAL A 158 4.65 1.67 -5.28
CA VAL A 158 5.56 0.71 -4.62
C VAL A 158 4.77 -0.28 -3.77
N GLY A 159 3.82 0.22 -2.98
CA GLY A 159 2.98 -0.61 -2.12
C GLY A 159 2.19 -1.66 -2.91
N THR A 160 1.52 -1.22 -3.99
CA THR A 160 0.77 -2.11 -4.88
C THR A 160 1.69 -3.13 -5.56
N TRP A 161 2.84 -2.70 -6.08
CA TRP A 161 3.81 -3.59 -6.72
C TRP A 161 4.35 -4.65 -5.77
N MET A 162 4.72 -4.24 -4.55
CA MET A 162 5.17 -5.16 -3.51
C MET A 162 4.06 -6.17 -3.16
N GLY A 163 2.82 -5.70 -3.00
CA GLY A 163 1.66 -6.57 -2.73
C GLY A 163 1.36 -7.55 -3.86
N ASP A 164 1.35 -7.09 -5.10
CA ASP A 164 1.08 -7.93 -6.27
C ASP A 164 2.19 -8.97 -6.47
N PHE A 165 3.46 -8.58 -6.25
CA PHE A 165 4.57 -9.52 -6.35
C PHE A 165 4.50 -10.61 -5.28
N VAL A 166 4.26 -10.24 -4.02
CA VAL A 166 4.04 -11.20 -2.94
C VAL A 166 2.89 -12.15 -3.28
N THR A 167 1.80 -11.62 -3.85
CA THR A 167 0.64 -12.41 -4.28
C THR A 167 0.98 -13.36 -5.42
N ALA A 168 1.68 -12.89 -6.46
CA ALA A 168 2.13 -13.74 -7.58
C ALA A 168 3.08 -14.84 -7.11
N TRP A 169 3.93 -14.55 -6.13
CA TRP A 169 4.80 -15.55 -5.51
C TRP A 169 4.04 -16.56 -4.65
N MET A 170 3.05 -16.11 -3.89
CA MET A 170 2.16 -17.01 -3.13
C MET A 170 1.38 -17.95 -4.08
N VAL A 171 0.86 -17.42 -5.19
CA VAL A 171 0.20 -18.23 -6.23
C VAL A 171 1.17 -19.21 -6.85
N THR A 172 2.37 -18.77 -7.25
CA THR A 172 3.41 -19.63 -7.82
C THR A 172 3.82 -20.74 -6.86
N ASP A 173 3.98 -20.43 -5.58
CA ASP A 173 4.30 -21.38 -4.54
C ASP A 173 3.19 -22.42 -4.34
N MET A 174 1.94 -21.97 -4.25
CA MET A 174 0.79 -22.87 -4.15
C MET A 174 0.67 -23.78 -5.38
N MET A 175 0.95 -23.25 -6.58
CA MET A 175 0.88 -24.02 -7.83
C MET A 175 2.00 -25.06 -7.90
N LEU A 176 3.23 -24.72 -7.51
CA LEU A 176 4.37 -25.66 -7.49
C LEU A 176 4.21 -26.77 -6.43
N GLN A 177 3.41 -26.52 -5.39
CA GLN A 177 3.06 -27.53 -4.38
C GLN A 177 1.81 -28.34 -4.73
N ASP A 178 1.06 -27.95 -5.76
CA ASP A 178 -0.22 -28.55 -6.09
C ASP A 178 -0.09 -30.00 -6.59
N LYS A 179 -1.01 -30.86 -6.14
CA LYS A 179 -1.05 -32.31 -6.43
C LYS A 179 -1.96 -32.77 -7.59
N PRO A 180 -3.03 -32.06 -8.01
CA PRO A 180 -3.99 -32.55 -9.00
C PRO A 180 -3.47 -32.57 -10.44
N TYR A 181 -2.35 -31.90 -10.73
CA TYR A 181 -1.70 -31.90 -12.05
C TYR A 181 -0.30 -32.52 -11.96
N PRO A 182 -0.17 -33.85 -11.91
CA PRO A 182 1.11 -34.54 -11.73
C PRO A 182 2.04 -34.42 -12.94
N ASP A 183 1.54 -34.09 -14.13
CA ASP A 183 2.39 -33.96 -15.33
C ASP A 183 2.95 -32.56 -15.57
N TRP A 184 2.41 -31.55 -14.90
CA TRP A 184 2.79 -30.16 -15.11
C TRP A 184 4.14 -29.83 -14.44
N GLY A 185 5.07 -29.21 -15.16
CA GLY A 185 6.27 -28.58 -14.58
C GLY A 185 7.12 -29.50 -13.68
N LYS A 186 7.34 -30.77 -14.06
CA LYS A 186 8.05 -31.77 -13.24
C LYS A 186 9.42 -31.28 -12.76
N SER A 187 10.22 -30.73 -13.67
CA SER A 187 11.57 -30.19 -13.34
C SER A 187 11.51 -28.97 -12.42
N ALA A 188 10.57 -28.04 -12.67
CA ALA A 188 10.39 -26.85 -11.84
C ALA A 188 9.94 -27.21 -10.42
N ARG A 189 9.04 -28.19 -10.27
CA ARG A 189 8.61 -28.70 -8.95
C ARG A 189 9.70 -29.46 -8.23
N ALA A 190 10.47 -30.29 -8.93
CA ALA A 190 11.61 -31.00 -8.34
C ALA A 190 12.66 -30.02 -7.82
N PHE A 191 12.94 -28.94 -8.56
CA PHE A 191 13.82 -27.86 -8.14
C PHE A 191 13.24 -27.07 -6.96
N TRP A 192 11.95 -26.71 -7.01
CA TRP A 192 11.29 -25.94 -5.95
C TRP A 192 11.22 -26.66 -4.61
N LYS A 193 11.00 -27.98 -4.65
CA LYS A 193 10.94 -28.84 -3.46
C LYS A 193 12.32 -29.24 -2.94
N LYS A 194 13.41 -28.87 -3.63
CA LYS A 194 14.77 -29.24 -3.24
C LYS A 194 15.29 -28.29 -2.15
N GLY A 195 15.37 -28.79 -0.92
CA GLY A 195 15.98 -28.09 0.21
C GLY A 195 15.37 -26.71 0.48
N ASN A 196 16.22 -25.71 0.74
CA ASN A 196 15.80 -24.36 1.10
C ASN A 196 15.64 -23.41 -0.10
N VAL A 197 15.63 -23.94 -1.33
CA VAL A 197 15.53 -23.14 -2.58
C VAL A 197 14.28 -22.26 -2.59
N ARG A 198 13.15 -22.77 -2.09
CA ARG A 198 11.90 -22.02 -1.93
C ARG A 198 12.08 -20.75 -1.11
N ILE A 199 12.71 -20.86 0.06
CA ILE A 199 12.90 -19.74 0.99
C ILE A 199 13.86 -18.73 0.37
N ILE A 200 14.98 -19.22 -0.16
CA ILE A 200 16.01 -18.36 -0.76
C ILE A 200 15.43 -17.57 -1.93
N LEU A 201 14.77 -18.23 -2.88
CA LEU A 201 14.21 -17.55 -4.06
C LEU A 201 13.08 -16.59 -3.69
N PHE A 202 12.26 -16.90 -2.69
CA PHE A 202 11.21 -16.00 -2.21
C PHE A 202 11.83 -14.69 -1.69
N TRP A 203 12.82 -14.80 -0.79
CA TRP A 203 13.44 -13.64 -0.18
C TRP A 203 14.35 -12.86 -1.14
N THR A 204 15.12 -13.53 -2.01
CA THR A 204 15.95 -12.85 -3.01
C THR A 204 15.06 -12.17 -4.05
N GLY A 205 14.04 -12.86 -4.58
CA GLY A 205 13.11 -12.30 -5.55
C GLY A 205 12.38 -11.06 -5.00
N ASN A 206 11.86 -11.15 -3.77
CA ASN A 206 11.18 -10.03 -3.11
C ASN A 206 12.12 -8.85 -2.86
N SER A 207 13.36 -9.12 -2.44
CA SER A 207 14.37 -8.08 -2.20
C SER A 207 14.77 -7.38 -3.49
N HIS A 208 14.99 -8.14 -4.57
CA HIS A 208 15.38 -7.59 -5.87
C HIS A 208 14.31 -6.69 -6.47
N ILE A 209 13.04 -7.07 -6.39
CA ILE A 209 11.94 -6.27 -6.96
C ILE A 209 11.64 -5.04 -6.12
N SER A 210 11.73 -5.15 -4.79
CA SER A 210 11.67 -3.97 -3.92
C SER A 210 12.77 -2.97 -4.29
N TRP A 211 14.00 -3.44 -4.49
CA TRP A 211 15.12 -2.61 -4.93
C TRP A 211 14.93 -2.01 -6.32
N ALA A 212 14.51 -2.80 -7.30
CA ALA A 212 14.29 -2.34 -8.67
C ALA A 212 13.21 -1.25 -8.73
N THR A 213 12.14 -1.40 -7.94
CA THR A 213 11.06 -0.40 -7.89
C THR A 213 11.54 0.90 -7.25
N LEU A 214 12.27 0.82 -6.14
CA LEU A 214 12.89 1.99 -5.49
C LEU A 214 13.87 2.69 -6.43
N MET A 215 14.66 1.94 -7.19
CA MET A 215 15.61 2.48 -8.16
C MET A 215 14.91 3.16 -9.34
N SER A 216 13.88 2.54 -9.92
CA SER A 216 13.08 3.13 -11.01
C SER A 216 12.44 4.45 -10.59
N ILE A 217 11.91 4.54 -9.37
CA ILE A 217 11.33 5.77 -8.83
C ILE A 217 12.39 6.83 -8.59
N SER A 218 13.54 6.43 -8.02
CA SER A 218 14.67 7.33 -7.80
C SER A 218 15.19 7.91 -9.11
N LEU A 219 15.32 7.07 -10.15
CA LEU A 219 15.75 7.47 -11.47
C LEU A 219 14.73 8.40 -12.14
N ALA A 220 13.43 8.13 -12.00
CA ALA A 220 12.37 9.02 -12.48
C ALA A 220 12.39 10.39 -11.76
N CYS A 221 12.61 10.41 -10.45
CA CYS A 221 12.78 11.64 -9.67
C CYS A 221 14.01 12.44 -10.12
N ILE A 222 15.15 11.78 -10.34
CA ILE A 222 16.39 12.42 -10.81
C ILE A 222 16.18 13.00 -12.22
N ARG A 223 15.62 12.22 -13.15
CA ARG A 223 15.38 12.66 -14.53
C ARG A 223 14.47 13.89 -14.58
N ARG A 224 13.44 13.93 -13.73
CA ARG A 224 12.52 15.07 -13.65
C ARG A 224 13.17 16.31 -13.03
N THR A 225 14.01 16.14 -12.00
CA THR A 225 14.77 17.23 -11.37
C THR A 225 15.79 17.84 -12.33
N CYS A 226 16.47 17.01 -13.12
CA CYS A 226 17.35 17.48 -14.19
C CYS A 226 16.58 18.23 -15.27
N ASN A 227 15.40 17.73 -15.67
CA ASN A 227 14.58 18.37 -16.70
C ASN A 227 14.03 19.74 -16.24
N SER A 228 13.58 19.84 -14.98
CA SER A 228 13.08 21.10 -14.40
C SER A 228 14.17 22.16 -14.26
N ARG A 229 15.40 21.77 -13.89
CA ARG A 229 16.57 22.66 -13.90
C ARG A 229 16.95 23.13 -15.31
N SER A 230 16.80 22.27 -16.32
CA SER A 230 17.08 22.67 -17.72
C SER A 230 16.04 23.69 -18.25
N LEU A 231 14.78 23.52 -17.87
CA LEU A 231 13.68 24.41 -18.26
C LEU A 231 13.76 25.77 -17.54
N SER A 232 14.17 25.80 -16.27
CA SER A 232 14.41 27.06 -15.54
C SER A 232 15.61 27.84 -16.11
N SER A 233 16.69 27.14 -16.46
CA SER A 233 17.85 27.70 -17.17
C SER A 233 17.46 28.33 -18.52
N ARG A 234 16.66 27.62 -19.34
CA ARG A 234 16.17 28.16 -20.62
C ARG A 234 15.23 29.35 -20.46
N ARG A 235 14.39 29.39 -19.42
CA ARG A 235 13.53 30.56 -19.11
C ARG A 235 14.30 31.75 -18.57
N SER A 236 15.42 31.54 -17.86
CA SER A 236 16.33 32.60 -17.42
C SER A 236 17.07 33.20 -18.61
N SER A 237 17.63 32.35 -19.48
CA SER A 237 18.34 32.78 -20.68
C SER A 237 17.44 33.52 -21.68
N ARG A 238 16.19 33.09 -21.89
CA ARG A 238 15.21 33.84 -22.71
C ARG A 238 14.79 35.18 -22.11
N ARG A 239 14.80 35.33 -20.78
CA ARG A 239 14.51 36.63 -20.13
C ARG A 239 15.66 37.62 -20.31
N ASN A 240 16.91 37.15 -20.28
CA ASN A 240 18.07 38.02 -20.49
C ASN A 240 18.22 38.50 -21.94
N ILE A 241 17.72 37.75 -22.92
CA ILE A 241 17.76 38.14 -24.35
C ILE A 241 16.64 39.16 -24.69
N ALA A 242 15.56 39.22 -23.90
CA ALA A 242 14.46 40.15 -24.13
C ALA A 242 14.68 41.56 -23.52
N PHE A 243 15.81 41.80 -22.86
CA PHE A 243 16.18 43.06 -22.21
C PHE A 243 17.45 43.72 -22.80
N THR A 244 17.89 43.27 -23.97
CA THR A 244 18.95 43.87 -24.81
C THR A 244 18.39 44.20 -26.17
#